data_AF-A0A7C7USM8-F1
#
_entry.id   AF-A0A7C7USM8-F1
#
_cell.length_a   1.000
_cell.length_b   1.000
_cell.length_c   1.000
_cell.angle_alpha   90.00
_cell.angle_beta   90.00
_cell.angle_gamma   90.00
#
_symmetry.space_group_name_H-M   'P 1'
#
loop_
_entity.id
_entity.type
_entity.pdbx_description
1 polymer ?
#
loop_
_entity_poly.entity_id
_entity_poly.type
_entity_poly.pdbx_seq_one_letter_code
_entity_poly.pdbx_strand_id
1 'polypeptide(L)'
;MTGGPSGPSFLSLKDAARLVVDGSLLAVGGRMQMEPVAFVRELVRQGRKRLRLLTVPGGGINVDMLVGAGCVESVETPQVVLNEFGQAPNFRRQVQKGKVKVSEQV
;
A
#
# COMPACT_ATOMS: atom_id res chain seq x y z
N MET A 1 16.82 -31.02 -3.79
CA MET A 1 15.36 -30.77 -3.80
C MET A 1 14.83 -31.06 -2.39
N THR A 2 14.93 -30.11 -1.46
CA THR A 2 14.40 -30.28 -0.10
C THR A 2 13.06 -29.57 -0.03
N GLY A 3 11.99 -30.36 0.05
CA GLY A 3 10.62 -29.86 0.18
C GLY A 3 10.51 -28.94 1.39
N GLY A 4 10.29 -27.65 1.12
CA GLY A 4 9.84 -26.71 2.13
C GLY A 4 8.46 -27.14 2.67
N PRO A 5 8.07 -26.68 3.86
CA PRO A 5 6.87 -27.13 4.54
C PRO A 5 5.65 -26.99 3.61
N SER A 6 4.94 -28.09 3.39
CA SER A 6 3.83 -28.23 2.44
C SER A 6 2.50 -27.65 2.95
N GLY A 7 2.56 -26.64 3.83
CA GLY A 7 1.40 -26.01 4.47
C GLY A 7 1.62 -24.51 4.69
N PRO A 8 0.57 -23.75 5.00
CA PRO A 8 0.69 -22.31 5.22
C PRO A 8 1.61 -22.04 6.41
N SER A 9 2.69 -21.29 6.16
CA SER A 9 3.54 -20.77 7.23
C SER A 9 2.88 -19.52 7.82
N PHE A 10 2.54 -19.57 9.10
CA PHE A 10 2.03 -18.41 9.82
C PHE A 10 3.18 -17.52 10.27
N LEU A 11 3.04 -16.21 10.03
CA LEU A 11 3.96 -15.19 10.52
C LEU A 11 3.19 -14.21 11.39
N SER A 12 3.88 -13.63 12.38
CA SER A 12 3.35 -12.45 13.05
C SER A 12 3.22 -11.30 12.04
N LEU A 13 2.30 -10.35 12.30
CA LEU A 13 2.15 -9.18 11.44
C LEU A 13 3.46 -8.39 11.28
N LYS A 14 4.21 -8.28 12.39
CA LYS A 14 5.52 -7.63 12.43
C LYS A 14 6.52 -8.32 11.52
N ASP A 15 6.59 -9.66 11.56
CA ASP A 15 7.53 -10.43 10.76
C ASP A 15 7.13 -10.45 9.28
N ALA A 16 5.83 -10.55 8.99
CA ALA A 16 5.31 -10.41 7.63
C ALA A 16 5.68 -9.05 7.02
N ALA A 17 5.51 -7.96 7.78
CA ALA A 17 5.88 -6.62 7.32
C ALA A 17 7.40 -6.42 7.18
N ARG A 18 8.23 -7.26 7.83
CA ARG A 18 9.68 -7.23 7.63
C ARG A 18 10.12 -7.73 6.26
N LEU A 19 9.30 -8.58 5.62
CA LEU A 19 9.54 -9.08 4.27
C LEU A 19 9.43 -7.96 3.22
N VAL A 20 8.67 -6.92 3.52
CA VAL A 20 8.60 -5.72 2.69
C VAL A 20 9.82 -4.84 2.97
N VAL A 21 10.67 -4.66 1.97
CA VAL A 21 11.82 -3.76 2.03
C VAL A 21 11.51 -2.43 1.34
N ASP A 22 12.31 -1.40 1.62
CA ASP A 22 12.17 -0.12 0.92
C ASP A 22 12.33 -0.31 -0.60
N GLY A 23 11.55 0.40 -1.41
CA GLY A 23 11.56 0.22 -2.87
C GLY A 23 10.67 -0.91 -3.40
N SER A 24 10.08 -1.73 -2.53
CA SER A 24 9.23 -2.86 -2.93
C SER A 24 8.04 -2.38 -3.76
N LEU A 25 7.72 -3.16 -4.81
CA LEU A 25 6.43 -3.09 -5.49
C LEU A 25 5.42 -3.93 -4.72
N LEU A 26 4.34 -3.30 -4.24
CA LEU A 26 3.31 -3.94 -3.44
C LEU A 26 1.97 -3.84 -4.15
N ALA A 27 1.40 -5.00 -4.49
CA ALA A 27 0.00 -5.10 -4.83
C ALA A 27 -0.83 -4.89 -3.56
N VAL A 28 -1.64 -3.84 -3.54
CA VAL A 28 -2.54 -3.54 -2.43
C VAL A 28 -3.98 -3.75 -2.89
N GLY A 29 -4.63 -4.70 -2.21
CA GLY A 29 -6.05 -4.93 -2.34
C GLY A 29 -6.86 -4.11 -1.35
N GLY A 30 -8.18 -4.14 -1.55
CA GLY A 30 -9.12 -3.36 -0.75
C GLY A 30 -9.55 -2.09 -1.48
N ARG A 31 -10.85 -1.81 -1.44
CA ARG A 31 -11.45 -0.61 -2.02
C ARG A 31 -12.52 -0.08 -1.06
N MET A 32 -12.07 0.38 0.10
CA MET A 32 -12.90 0.67 1.28
C MET A 32 -13.67 -0.55 1.82
N GLN A 33 -13.22 -1.75 1.45
CA GLN A 33 -13.74 -3.04 1.91
C GLN A 33 -12.55 -3.96 2.15
N MET A 34 -12.50 -4.58 3.34
CA MET A 34 -11.44 -5.51 3.75
C MET A 34 -10.02 -4.95 3.59
N GLU A 35 -9.86 -3.65 3.88
CA GLU A 35 -8.58 -2.97 3.79
C GLU A 35 -7.57 -3.58 4.78
N PRO A 36 -6.33 -3.89 4.35
CA PRO A 36 -5.30 -4.47 5.22
C PRO A 36 -4.68 -3.40 6.13
N VAL A 37 -5.51 -2.61 6.84
CA VAL A 37 -5.09 -1.43 7.61
C VAL A 37 -4.10 -1.80 8.72
N ALA A 38 -4.24 -3.00 9.32
CA ALA A 38 -3.26 -3.48 10.29
C ALA A 38 -1.86 -3.60 9.67
N PHE A 39 -1.75 -4.21 8.48
CA PHE A 39 -0.49 -4.34 7.75
C PHE A 39 0.06 -2.98 7.31
N VAL A 40 -0.81 -2.10 6.79
CA VAL A 40 -0.46 -0.71 6.44
C VAL A 40 0.15 0.04 7.61
N ARG A 41 -0.49 0.00 8.78
CA ARG A 41 0.03 0.65 10.00
C ARG A 41 1.36 0.07 10.43
N GLU A 42 1.54 -1.23 10.27
CA GLU A 42 2.80 -1.91 10.59
C GLU A 42 3.93 -1.47 9.64
N LEU A 43 3.67 -1.34 8.33
CA LEU A 43 4.63 -0.78 7.37
C LEU A 43 5.04 0.66 7.74
N VAL A 44 4.06 1.49 8.13
CA VAL A 44 4.30 2.85 8.62
C VAL A 44 5.15 2.83 9.89
N ARG A 45 4.83 1.96 10.84
CA ARG A 45 5.56 1.81 12.12
C ARG A 45 7.00 1.35 11.92
N GLN A 46 7.24 0.48 10.93
CA GLN A 46 8.59 0.06 10.55
C GLN A 46 9.33 1.12 9.71
N GLY A 47 8.70 2.25 9.40
CA GLY A 47 9.32 3.35 8.70
C GLY A 47 9.63 3.06 7.24
N ARG A 48 8.90 2.13 6.59
CA ARG A 48 9.15 1.74 5.20
C ARG A 48 9.04 2.93 4.26
N LYS A 49 9.94 3.02 3.28
CA LYS A 49 10.05 4.13 2.33
C LYS A 49 10.13 3.66 0.89
N ARG A 50 9.87 4.60 -0.03
CA ARG A 50 9.97 4.41 -1.47
C ARG A 50 9.13 3.23 -1.98
N LEU A 51 8.03 2.92 -1.33
CA LEU A 51 7.13 1.85 -1.76
C LEU A 51 6.48 2.25 -3.08
N ARG A 52 6.41 1.31 -4.01
CA ARG A 52 5.66 1.45 -5.25
C ARG A 52 4.38 0.65 -5.08
N LEU A 53 3.23 1.27 -5.22
CA LEU A 53 1.94 0.62 -5.01
C LEU A 53 1.30 0.30 -6.34
N LEU A 54 0.76 -0.91 -6.46
CA LEU A 54 -0.15 -1.32 -7.53
C LEU A 54 -1.49 -1.61 -6.88
N THR A 55 -2.55 -0.88 -7.23
CA THR A 55 -3.85 -1.12 -6.62
C THR A 55 -4.66 -2.13 -7.43
N VAL A 56 -5.34 -3.04 -6.74
CA VAL A 56 -6.19 -4.05 -7.38
C VAL A 56 -7.48 -4.19 -6.59
N PRO A 57 -8.65 -3.81 -7.13
CA PRO A 57 -8.90 -3.08 -8.39
C PRO A 57 -8.82 -1.54 -8.28
N GLY A 58 -8.47 -0.98 -7.12
CA GLY A 58 -8.40 0.47 -6.89
C GLY A 58 -7.88 0.76 -5.48
N GLY A 59 -7.56 2.02 -5.18
CA GLY A 59 -7.05 2.41 -3.87
C GLY A 59 -8.13 3.00 -2.95
N GLY A 60 -7.97 2.80 -1.64
CA GLY A 60 -8.79 3.41 -0.60
C GLY A 60 -7.95 4.02 0.51
N ILE A 61 -8.43 3.87 1.75
CA ILE A 61 -7.76 4.41 2.94
C ILE A 61 -6.36 3.80 3.17
N ASN A 62 -6.14 2.56 2.74
CA ASN A 62 -4.84 1.89 2.77
C ASN A 62 -3.74 2.69 2.04
N VAL A 63 -4.03 3.12 0.81
CA VAL A 63 -3.14 3.92 -0.03
C VAL A 63 -2.99 5.31 0.55
N ASP A 64 -4.09 5.95 0.93
CA ASP A 64 -4.06 7.31 1.48
C ASP A 64 -3.22 7.39 2.77
N MET A 65 -3.30 6.38 3.65
CA MET A 65 -2.48 6.28 4.85
C MET A 65 -0.99 6.12 4.54
N LEU A 66 -0.61 5.21 3.63
CA LEU A 66 0.80 5.01 3.25
C LEU A 66 1.38 6.27 2.60
N VAL A 67 0.59 6.96 1.76
CA VAL A 67 0.99 8.23 1.13
C VAL A 67 1.12 9.34 2.17
N GLY A 68 0.16 9.45 3.10
CA GLY A 68 0.17 10.42 4.20
C GLY A 68 1.38 10.26 5.12
N ALA A 69 1.81 9.01 5.35
CA ALA A 69 3.01 8.68 6.12
C ALA A 69 4.34 8.89 5.37
N GLY A 70 4.28 9.29 4.09
CA GLY A 70 5.47 9.46 3.24
C GLY A 70 6.21 8.14 3.01
N CYS A 71 5.48 7.02 2.92
CA CYS A 71 6.04 5.71 2.63
C CYS A 71 6.15 5.44 1.12
N VAL A 72 5.43 6.18 0.29
CA VAL A 72 5.17 5.85 -1.12
C VAL A 72 5.95 6.76 -2.06
N GLU A 73 6.54 6.18 -3.10
CA GLU A 73 7.19 6.88 -4.22
C GLU A 73 6.29 6.96 -5.46
N SER A 74 5.59 5.87 -5.79
CA SER A 74 4.68 5.83 -6.93
C SER A 74 3.44 4.98 -6.67
N VAL A 75 2.37 5.29 -7.39
CA VAL A 75 1.11 4.54 -7.36
C VAL A 75 0.63 4.28 -8.78
N GLU A 76 0.48 3.01 -9.12
CA GLU A 76 -0.22 2.54 -10.32
C GLU A 76 -1.66 2.21 -9.90
N THR A 77 -2.62 2.96 -10.43
CA THR A 77 -4.01 2.86 -9.97
C THR A 77 -4.98 3.47 -10.96
N PRO A 78 -6.19 2.90 -11.14
CA PRO A 78 -7.26 3.58 -11.88
C PRO A 78 -7.89 4.71 -11.05
N GLN A 79 -7.94 4.59 -9.72
CA GLN A 79 -8.46 5.63 -8.82
C GLN A 79 -8.05 5.40 -7.36
N VAL A 80 -8.03 6.46 -6.56
CA VAL A 80 -7.94 6.38 -5.09
C VAL A 80 -9.06 7.20 -4.48
N VAL A 81 -10.06 6.54 -3.88
CA VAL A 81 -11.28 7.18 -3.38
C VAL A 81 -11.70 6.58 -2.04
N LEU A 82 -12.32 7.40 -1.19
CA LEU A 82 -12.85 6.97 0.11
C LEU A 82 -14.38 6.82 0.06
N ASN A 83 -14.93 6.49 -1.11
CA ASN A 83 -16.38 6.38 -1.36
C ASN A 83 -17.16 7.60 -0.87
N GLU A 84 -18.18 7.43 -0.03
CA GLU A 84 -19.02 8.48 0.54
C GLU A 84 -18.26 9.49 1.40
N PHE A 85 -17.06 9.14 1.86
CA PHE A 85 -16.18 10.05 2.60
C PHE A 85 -15.37 10.98 1.68
N GLY A 86 -15.54 10.83 0.36
CA GLY A 86 -14.99 11.73 -0.66
C GLY A 86 -13.62 11.31 -1.18
N GLN A 87 -12.82 12.31 -1.55
CA GLN A 87 -11.51 12.08 -2.19
C GLN A 87 -10.42 11.79 -1.16
N ALA A 88 -9.45 10.96 -1.55
CA ALA A 88 -8.29 10.63 -0.72
C ALA A 88 -7.38 11.87 -0.51
N PRO A 89 -7.39 12.51 0.67
CA PRO A 89 -6.82 13.83 0.87
C PRO A 89 -5.29 13.85 0.90
N ASN A 90 -4.65 12.78 1.40
CA ASN A 90 -3.20 12.67 1.41
C ASN A 90 -2.68 12.32 0.03
N PHE A 91 -3.32 11.38 -0.67
CA PHE A 91 -3.00 11.04 -2.05
C PHE A 91 -3.03 12.28 -2.94
N ARG A 92 -4.18 12.98 -2.99
CA ARG A 92 -4.34 14.20 -3.79
C ARG A 92 -3.27 15.24 -3.45
N ARG A 93 -3.05 15.51 -2.16
CA ARG A 93 -2.08 16.51 -1.71
C ARG A 93 -0.65 16.17 -2.09
N GLN A 94 -0.22 14.91 -2.02
CA GLN A 94 1.16 14.52 -2.34
C GLN A 94 1.41 14.43 -3.85
N VAL A 95 0.41 14.00 -4.62
CA VAL A 95 0.46 14.03 -6.09
C VAL A 95 0.56 15.47 -6.60
N GLN A 96 -0.29 16.38 -6.11
CA GLN A 96 -0.23 17.80 -6.45
C GLN A 96 1.11 18.47 -6.09
N LYS A 97 1.80 17.96 -5.06
CA LYS A 97 3.15 18.43 -4.67
C LYS A 97 4.28 17.78 -5.48
N GLY A 98 3.98 16.90 -6.44
CA GLY A 98 4.97 16.15 -7.19
C GLY A 98 5.76 15.14 -6.35
N LYS A 99 5.29 14.81 -5.15
CA LYS A 99 5.98 13.91 -4.21
C LYS A 99 5.67 12.43 -4.45
N VAL A 100 4.55 12.15 -5.11
CA VAL A 100 4.13 10.80 -5.50
C VAL A 100 3.86 10.81 -7.00
N LYS A 101 4.51 9.89 -7.72
CA LYS A 101 4.26 9.68 -9.15
C LYS A 101 3.02 8.79 -9.34
N VAL A 102 2.18 9.13 -10.31
CA VAL A 102 0.99 8.34 -10.65
C VAL A 102 1.12 7.86 -12.09
N SER A 103 0.78 6.60 -12.32
CA SER A 103 0.60 6.05 -13.66
C SER A 103 -0.73 5.33 -13.76
N GLU A 104 -1.39 5.48 -14.90
CA GLU A 104 -2.61 4.76 -15.24
C GLU A 104 -2.25 3.41 -15.86
N GLN A 105 -2.92 2.34 -15.43
CA GLN A 105 -2.91 1.08 -16.15
C GLN A 105 -4.01 1.15 -17.22
N VAL A 106 -3.58 1.15 -18.49
CA VAL A 106 -4.45 1.10 -19.68
C VAL A 106 -5.07 -0.28 -19.83
#